data_AF-A0A2E8KGS6-F1
#
_entry.id   AF-A0A2E8KGS6-F1
#
_cell.length_a   1.000
_cell.length_b   1.000
_cell.length_c   1.000
_cell.angle_alpha   90.00
_cell.angle_beta   90.00
_cell.angle_gamma   90.00
#
_symmetry.space_group_name_H-M   'P 1'
#
loop_
_entity.id
_entity.type
_entity.pdbx_description
1 polymer ?
#
loop_
_entity_poly.entity_id
_entity_poly.type
_entity_poly.pdbx_seq_one_letter_code
_entity_poly.pdbx_strand_id
1 'polypeptide(L)'
;MNDIIPVIANPISPELAQRRRAPEDLQAVAEQFEAIFIQTLLKQARQSKLADDILGSSAGDKYTEMLEKERAKSMAQNMNLGIAEALVKQFGSGVVSSPKND
;
A
#
# COMPACT_ATOMS: atom_id res chain seq x y z
N MET A 1 19.69 -50.32 11.89
CA MET A 1 20.74 -49.41 12.38
C MET A 1 20.60 -48.10 11.64
N ASN A 2 19.83 -47.24 12.30
CA ASN A 2 19.63 -45.78 12.26
C ASN A 2 19.84 -44.95 10.99
N ASP A 3 18.76 -44.25 10.68
CA ASP A 3 18.46 -43.35 9.56
C ASP A 3 19.42 -42.17 9.38
N ILE A 4 19.79 -41.94 8.12
CA ILE A 4 20.46 -40.73 7.65
C ILE A 4 19.39 -39.83 7.03
N ILE A 5 18.96 -38.78 7.74
CA ILE A 5 18.28 -37.62 7.15
C ILE A 5 18.87 -36.34 7.77
N PRO A 6 19.44 -35.42 6.98
CA PRO A 6 19.87 -34.12 7.49
C PRO A 6 18.64 -33.24 7.74
N VAL A 7 18.58 -32.66 8.94
CA VAL A 7 17.59 -31.66 9.36
C VAL A 7 17.77 -30.39 8.51
N ILE A 8 16.89 -30.21 7.52
CA ILE A 8 16.76 -28.99 6.70
C ILE A 8 15.51 -28.18 7.09
N ALA A 9 15.31 -27.97 8.39
CA ALA A 9 14.28 -27.04 8.86
C ALA A 9 14.83 -26.23 10.03
N ASN A 10 15.65 -25.22 9.72
CA ASN A 10 15.76 -24.09 10.61
C ASN A 10 14.45 -23.31 10.48
N PRO A 11 13.61 -23.19 11.53
CA PRO A 11 12.39 -22.40 11.44
C PRO A 11 12.78 -20.96 11.14
N ILE A 12 12.11 -20.37 10.15
CA ILE A 12 12.21 -18.96 9.79
C ILE A 12 12.17 -18.16 11.10
N SER A 13 13.26 -17.45 11.42
CA SER A 13 13.48 -16.81 12.72
C SER A 13 12.25 -16.02 13.17
N PRO A 14 11.87 -16.07 14.47
CA PRO A 14 10.67 -15.41 15.00
C PRO A 14 10.62 -13.91 14.69
N GLU A 15 11.78 -13.28 14.49
CA GLU A 15 11.93 -11.89 14.07
C GLU A 15 11.28 -11.59 12.69
N LEU A 16 11.40 -12.50 11.72
CA LEU A 16 10.79 -12.35 10.38
C LEU A 16 9.27 -12.55 10.42
N ALA A 17 8.79 -13.41 11.33
CA ALA A 17 7.36 -13.55 11.63
C ALA A 17 6.81 -12.38 12.48
N GLN A 18 7.67 -11.70 13.24
CA GLN A 18 7.34 -10.50 14.02
C GLN A 18 7.15 -9.28 13.10
N ARG A 19 7.94 -9.15 12.02
CA ARG A 19 7.78 -8.08 11.02
C ARG A 19 6.45 -8.11 10.27
N ARG A 20 5.72 -9.24 10.31
CA ARG A 20 4.34 -9.32 9.80
C ARG A 20 3.29 -8.71 10.76
N ARG A 21 3.69 -8.21 11.94
CA ARG A 21 2.80 -7.95 13.09
C ARG A 21 2.84 -6.51 13.62
N ALA A 22 3.15 -5.52 12.79
CA ALA A 22 2.88 -4.13 13.15
C ALA A 22 1.58 -3.67 12.47
N PRO A 23 0.42 -3.75 13.14
CA PRO A 23 -0.84 -3.23 12.59
C PRO A 23 -0.76 -1.73 12.24
N GLU A 24 0.08 -0.97 12.94
CA GLU A 24 0.37 0.44 12.64
C GLU A 24 1.07 0.61 11.29
N ASP A 25 1.99 -0.29 10.93
CA ASP A 25 2.67 -0.25 9.62
C ASP A 25 1.70 -0.56 8.48
N LEU A 26 0.77 -1.50 8.70
CA LEU A 26 -0.25 -1.85 7.70
C LEU A 26 -1.20 -0.68 7.43
N GLN A 27 -1.66 -0.01 8.48
CA GLN A 27 -2.53 1.16 8.36
C GLN A 27 -1.82 2.30 7.62
N ALA A 28 -0.60 2.64 8.03
CA ALA A 28 0.16 3.73 7.40
C ALA A 28 0.48 3.45 5.91
N VAL A 29 0.73 2.20 5.54
CA VAL A 29 0.95 1.80 4.14
C VAL A 29 -0.37 1.82 3.35
N ALA A 30 -1.48 1.39 3.96
CA ALA A 30 -2.79 1.39 3.31
C ALA A 30 -3.28 2.83 3.00
N GLU A 31 -3.07 3.77 3.92
CA GLU A 31 -3.36 5.21 3.71
C GLU A 31 -2.50 5.79 2.58
N GLN A 32 -1.21 5.44 2.52
CA GLN A 32 -0.32 5.86 1.44
C GLN A 32 -0.76 5.28 0.08
N PHE A 33 -1.21 4.03 0.06
CA PHE A 33 -1.74 3.41 -1.15
C PHE A 33 -3.00 4.12 -1.67
N GLU A 34 -3.92 4.48 -0.78
CA GLU A 34 -5.13 5.23 -1.16
C GLU A 34 -4.76 6.60 -1.75
N ALA A 35 -3.76 7.30 -1.19
CA ALA A 35 -3.26 8.56 -1.76
C ALA A 35 -2.69 8.38 -3.18
N ILE A 36 -1.93 7.32 -3.44
CA ILE A 36 -1.41 7.00 -4.78
C ILE A 36 -2.55 6.69 -5.74
N PHE A 37 -3.59 5.99 -5.28
CA PHE A 37 -4.77 5.68 -6.09
C PHE A 37 -5.52 6.95 -6.49
N ILE A 38 -5.77 7.87 -5.56
CA ILE A 38 -6.38 9.18 -5.83
C ILE A 38 -5.53 9.97 -6.84
N GLN A 39 -4.20 10.02 -6.64
CA GLN A 39 -3.29 10.67 -7.60
C GLN A 39 -3.44 10.06 -9.00
N THR A 40 -3.51 8.73 -9.09
CA THR A 40 -3.67 8.00 -10.35
C THR A 40 -5.00 8.34 -11.01
N LEU A 41 -6.11 8.34 -10.25
CA LEU A 41 -7.42 8.74 -10.77
C LEU A 41 -7.42 10.17 -11.31
N LEU A 42 -6.84 11.12 -10.57
CA LEU A 42 -6.71 12.52 -11.00
C LEU A 42 -5.86 12.65 -12.27
N LYS A 43 -4.76 11.90 -12.35
CA LYS A 43 -3.91 11.82 -13.55
C LYS A 43 -4.69 11.30 -14.75
N GLN A 44 -5.44 10.20 -14.60
CA GLN A 44 -6.25 9.64 -15.67
C GLN A 44 -7.36 10.60 -16.12
N ALA A 45 -8.03 11.28 -15.18
CA ALA A 45 -9.05 12.28 -15.48
C ALA A 45 -8.50 13.45 -16.31
N ARG A 46 -7.26 13.90 -16.02
CA ARG A 46 -6.57 14.92 -16.83
C ARG A 46 -6.13 14.40 -18.20
N GLN A 47 -5.61 13.17 -18.26
CA GLN A 47 -5.21 12.56 -19.53
C GLN A 47 -6.40 12.34 -20.48
N SER A 48 -7.61 12.20 -19.94
CA SER A 48 -8.84 12.12 -20.72
C SER A 48 -9.28 13.45 -21.36
N LYS A 49 -8.56 14.57 -21.14
CA LYS A 49 -8.91 15.88 -21.70
C LYS A 49 -8.55 15.91 -23.20
N LEU A 50 -9.50 16.39 -24.01
CA LEU A 50 -9.59 16.23 -25.48
C LEU A 50 -8.55 16.99 -26.33
N ALA A 51 -7.49 17.53 -25.74
CA ALA A 51 -6.46 18.24 -26.49
C ALA A 51 -5.09 17.83 -25.96
N ASP A 52 -4.20 17.43 -26.87
CA ASP A 52 -2.77 17.42 -26.58
C ASP A 52 -2.40 18.79 -26.03
N ASP A 53 -1.57 18.82 -25.01
CA ASP A 53 -1.10 20.05 -24.40
C ASP A 53 -0.16 20.76 -25.38
N ILE A 54 -0.74 21.48 -26.34
CA ILE A 54 -0.01 22.25 -27.36
C ILE A 54 0.89 23.32 -26.70
N LEU A 55 0.65 23.65 -25.43
CA LEU A 55 1.38 24.64 -24.64
C LEU A 55 2.21 24.02 -23.50
N GLY A 56 2.23 22.69 -23.36
CA GLY A 56 2.85 21.99 -22.24
C GLY A 56 4.37 21.94 -22.34
N SER A 57 5.06 22.34 -21.28
CA SER A 57 6.49 22.09 -21.13
C SER A 57 6.72 20.98 -20.09
N SER A 58 7.73 20.14 -20.31
CA SER A 58 8.09 19.05 -19.39
C SER A 58 8.42 19.51 -17.96
N ALA A 59 8.85 20.76 -17.80
CA ALA A 59 9.05 21.38 -16.50
C ALA A 59 7.72 21.73 -15.79
N GLY A 60 6.72 22.21 -16.54
CA GLY A 60 5.37 22.48 -16.04
C GLY A 60 4.63 21.21 -15.62
N ASP A 61 4.81 20.13 -16.38
CA ASP A 61 4.24 18.81 -16.04
C ASP A 61 4.76 18.31 -14.69
N LYS A 62 6.06 18.43 -14.46
CA LYS A 62 6.68 17.97 -13.23
C LYS A 62 6.25 18.77 -12.01
N TYR A 63 6.11 20.09 -12.14
CA TYR A 63 5.55 20.94 -11.08
C TYR A 63 4.11 20.54 -10.75
N THR A 64 3.29 20.34 -11.79
CA THR A 64 1.90 19.91 -11.66
C THR A 64 1.79 18.56 -10.97
N GLU A 65 2.65 17.60 -11.33
CA GLU A 65 2.70 16.28 -10.68
C GLU A 65 3.05 16.37 -9.19
N MET A 66 4.01 17.22 -8.81
CA MET A 66 4.34 17.44 -7.40
C MET A 66 3.19 18.07 -6.61
N LEU A 67 2.53 19.08 -7.19
CA LEU A 67 1.35 19.71 -6.60
C LEU A 67 0.20 18.70 -6.41
N GLU A 68 -0.02 17.87 -7.42
CA GLU A 68 -1.05 16.83 -7.38
C GLU A 68 -0.75 15.76 -6.35
N LYS A 69 0.52 15.40 -6.15
CA LYS A 69 0.92 14.46 -5.10
C LYS A 69 0.56 14.99 -3.72
N GLU A 70 0.87 16.25 -3.43
CA GLU A 70 0.53 16.84 -2.12
C GLU A 70 -0.99 17.00 -1.96
N ARG A 71 -1.67 17.42 -3.03
CA ARG A 71 -3.14 17.51 -3.03
C ARG A 71 -3.78 16.14 -2.82
N ALA A 72 -3.30 15.09 -3.48
CA ALA A 72 -3.81 13.73 -3.32
C ALA A 72 -3.58 13.20 -1.90
N LYS A 73 -2.42 13.50 -1.29
CA LYS A 73 -2.15 13.20 0.11
C LYS A 73 -3.12 13.90 1.05
N SER A 74 -3.34 15.20 0.86
CA SER A 74 -4.32 15.97 1.64
C SER A 74 -5.76 15.48 1.40
N MET A 75 -6.09 15.10 0.16
CA MET A 75 -7.41 14.56 -0.17
C MET A 75 -7.61 13.17 0.44
N ALA A 76 -6.62 12.28 0.47
CA ALA A 76 -6.74 10.98 1.15
C ALA A 76 -7.05 11.15 2.65
N GLN A 77 -6.48 12.18 3.29
CA GLN A 77 -6.78 12.48 4.70
C GLN A 77 -8.20 13.01 4.94
N ASN A 78 -8.84 13.62 3.95
CA ASN A 78 -10.14 14.30 4.10
C ASN A 78 -11.29 13.59 3.36
N MET A 79 -10.98 12.83 2.33
CA MET A 79 -11.89 12.09 1.47
C MET A 79 -11.52 10.62 1.57
N ASN A 80 -12.05 10.00 2.61
CA ASN A 80 -11.92 8.59 2.87
C ASN A 80 -12.72 7.80 1.82
N LEU A 81 -12.04 7.05 0.96
CA LEU A 81 -12.69 6.21 -0.06
C LEU A 81 -12.99 4.79 0.44
N GLY A 82 -12.56 4.45 1.65
CA GLY A 82 -12.72 3.13 2.25
C GLY A 82 -11.70 2.10 1.79
N ILE A 83 -10.71 2.50 0.95
CA ILE A 83 -9.76 1.56 0.36
C ILE A 83 -8.71 1.18 1.40
N ALA A 84 -8.22 2.15 2.17
CA ALA A 84 -7.27 1.89 3.24
C ALA A 84 -7.85 0.92 4.29
N GLU A 85 -9.11 1.13 4.68
CA GLU A 85 -9.86 0.30 5.62
C GLU A 85 -10.10 -1.10 5.06
N ALA A 86 -10.46 -1.21 3.77
CA ALA A 86 -10.65 -2.51 3.13
C ALA A 86 -9.35 -3.31 3.08
N LEU A 87 -8.21 -2.65 2.81
CA LEU A 87 -6.88 -3.27 2.85
C LEU A 87 -6.54 -3.72 4.28
N VAL A 88 -6.71 -2.85 5.28
CA VAL A 88 -6.47 -3.21 6.69
C VAL A 88 -7.37 -4.37 7.12
N LYS A 89 -8.64 -4.39 6.70
CA LYS A 89 -9.57 -5.48 7.02
C LYS A 89 -9.14 -6.80 6.38
N GLN A 90 -8.72 -6.78 5.11
CA GLN A 90 -8.32 -7.96 4.35
C GLN A 90 -7.00 -8.55 4.85
N PHE A 91 -6.01 -7.68 5.11
CA PHE A 91 -4.66 -8.10 5.49
C PHE A 91 -4.47 -8.20 7.01
N GLY A 92 -5.23 -7.46 7.80
CA GLY A 92 -5.22 -7.49 9.27
C GLY A 92 -5.94 -8.72 9.84
N SER A 93 -7.03 -9.18 9.21
CA SER A 93 -7.74 -10.39 9.67
C SER A 93 -6.94 -11.68 9.49
N GLY A 94 -5.91 -11.69 8.63
CA GLY A 94 -4.99 -12.82 8.47
C GLY A 94 -4.00 -13.01 9.63
N VAL A 95 -4.00 -12.13 10.63
CA VAL A 95 -3.06 -12.14 11.76
C VAL A 95 -3.68 -12.74 13.05
N VAL A 96 -5.00 -12.93 13.12
CA VAL A 96 -5.74 -13.28 14.37
C VAL A 96 -6.25 -14.73 14.41
N SER A 97 -5.78 -15.64 13.54
CA SER A 97 -6.05 -17.08 13.68
C SER A 97 -4.81 -17.83 14.17
N SER A 98 -4.41 -17.59 15.43
CA SER A 98 -3.61 -18.58 16.15
C SER A 98 -4.53 -19.69 16.67
N PRO A 99 -4.17 -20.98 16.53
CA PRO A 99 -5.00 -22.09 16.95
C PRO A 99 -5.12 -22.06 18.48
N LYS A 100 -6.36 -22.08 18.96
CA LYS A 100 -6.66 -22.35 20.35
C LYS A 100 -6.41 -23.85 20.54
N ASN A 101 -5.27 -24.21 21.14
CA ASN A 101 -5.03 -25.56 21.60
C ASN A 101 -5.90 -25.78 22.84
N ASP A 102 -6.80 -26.76 22.74
CA ASP A 102 -7.59 -27.50 23.73
C ASP A 102 -8.10 -26.75 24.99
#